data_AF-A0AAD6WUV0-F1
#
_entry.id   AF-A0AAD6WUV0-F1
#
_cell.length_a   1.000
_cell.length_b   1.000
_cell.length_c   1.000
_cell.angle_alpha   90.00
_cell.angle_beta   90.00
_cell.angle_gamma   90.00
#
_symmetry.space_group_name_H-M   'P 1'
#
loop_
_entity.id
_entity.type
_entity.pdbx_description
1 polymer ?
#
loop_
_entity_poly.entity_id
_entity_poly.type
_entity_poly.pdbx_seq_one_letter_code
_entity_poly.pdbx_strand_id
1 'polypeptide(L)'
;MGVPEFWQLALKAARTTSFDQLAAAETGNTRPLVVGVDAGLWITQCQTVFHMPHHAQMGRNPELRALLWKLGALSRAGVIAVLVKDGPERPSVKRNKKVKAKPHWLVEEFTEMIEHFGFYSYTAPGEAEAELAYLNREGYIDAVLTDDGDAAIFGAQCIIRSLNKKNKDEITLYTADALKNNSDVGLTLGGILLVALLKGGDYDTVGLPGCGISIAQGLAKGGYGDSLLAAVQNMTAAGLANFLVGWREEVRIELATNSKGHLKSKQKALASKIPDTFPSLRVLNLYVHPTTSWSDGFLLPAVDRWTAKVPALPELALFCKRKFGWKTPDLIDRFKRLIFPGAFVRRLTLPLDLNQHLYDHVVLGRVEDEHPAASAFLKIVHRKEVSPGLVLYRVEVSIGGLIQWTVSRIDAPTSAGSAGATSMQWIPAPFVERYFPLMVNKFNRTKASHFRARLRCRSFISHLQGLPLLAPPPIVEIIDIPDSPVPEPTVLRWLGLVDLTEDNHGEGGSQSSFHEPADVVDLTEDDDDIDLTDLQPYLHIV
;
A
#
# COMPACT_ATOMS: atom_id res chain seq x y z
N MET A 1 4.72 -22.64 2.38
CA MET A 1 3.82 -23.32 1.44
C MET A 1 4.48 -23.27 0.06
N GLY A 2 4.18 -24.22 -0.82
CA GLY A 2 4.86 -24.37 -2.12
C GLY A 2 6.23 -25.03 -2.03
N VAL A 3 7.12 -24.68 -2.98
CA VAL A 3 8.42 -25.35 -3.17
C VAL A 3 9.44 -25.01 -2.06
N PRO A 4 10.04 -26.01 -1.39
CA PRO A 4 11.05 -25.78 -0.37
C PRO A 4 12.25 -24.97 -0.89
N GLU A 5 12.69 -23.99 -0.10
CA GLU A 5 13.87 -23.13 -0.37
C GLU A 5 13.73 -22.20 -1.60
N PHE A 6 12.62 -22.24 -2.35
CA PHE A 6 12.40 -21.38 -3.51
C PHE A 6 12.57 -19.90 -3.19
N TRP A 7 11.97 -19.43 -2.10
CA TRP A 7 12.05 -18.03 -1.71
C TRP A 7 13.45 -17.59 -1.27
N GLN A 8 14.27 -18.50 -0.73
CA GLN A 8 15.66 -18.20 -0.39
C GLN A 8 16.48 -17.97 -1.66
N LEU A 9 16.17 -18.73 -2.72
CA LEU A 9 16.77 -18.55 -4.02
C LEU A 9 16.30 -17.25 -4.69
N ALA A 10 14.99 -17.01 -4.70
CA ALA A 10 14.37 -15.84 -5.32
C ALA A 10 14.74 -14.51 -4.64
N LEU A 11 15.11 -14.54 -3.35
CA LEU A 11 15.43 -13.33 -2.56
C LEU A 11 16.52 -12.47 -3.21
N LYS A 12 17.46 -13.08 -3.94
CA LYS A 12 18.55 -12.36 -4.63
C LYS A 12 18.07 -11.47 -5.78
N ALA A 13 16.87 -11.73 -6.30
CA ALA A 13 16.23 -10.92 -7.34
C ALA A 13 15.10 -10.04 -6.78
N ALA A 14 14.89 -10.04 -5.46
CA ALA A 14 13.80 -9.34 -4.83
C ALA A 14 14.08 -7.84 -4.67
N ARG A 15 13.01 -7.04 -4.64
CA ARG A 15 13.07 -5.61 -4.33
C ARG A 15 12.18 -5.28 -3.14
N THR A 16 12.73 -4.59 -2.14
CA THR A 16 11.98 -4.11 -0.98
C THR A 16 11.34 -2.74 -1.28
N THR A 17 10.08 -2.55 -0.88
CA THR A 17 9.29 -1.31 -1.10
C THR A 17 8.14 -1.22 -0.09
N SER A 18 7.18 -0.31 -0.30
CA SER A 18 5.89 -0.26 0.44
C SER A 18 4.71 -0.16 -0.52
N PHE A 19 3.50 -0.48 -0.04
CA PHE A 19 2.28 -0.26 -0.83
C PHE A 19 2.10 1.21 -1.21
N ASP A 20 2.41 2.14 -0.29
CA ASP A 20 2.34 3.58 -0.54
C ASP A 20 3.28 4.01 -1.67
N GLN A 21 4.51 3.48 -1.71
CA GLN A 21 5.47 3.73 -2.79
C GLN A 21 4.97 3.20 -4.13
N LEU A 22 4.43 1.97 -4.16
CA LEU A 22 3.93 1.37 -5.41
C LEU A 22 2.72 2.12 -5.94
N ALA A 23 1.74 2.41 -5.08
CA ALA A 23 0.56 3.15 -5.48
C ALA A 23 0.91 4.57 -5.94
N ALA A 24 1.86 5.23 -5.28
CA ALA A 24 2.34 6.57 -5.68
C ALA A 24 3.07 6.55 -7.03
N ALA A 25 3.85 5.50 -7.33
CA ALA A 25 4.51 5.36 -8.63
C ALA A 25 3.48 5.17 -9.77
N GLU A 26 2.44 4.37 -9.53
CA GLU A 26 1.39 4.08 -10.51
C GLU A 26 0.37 5.22 -10.68
N THR A 27 0.25 6.16 -9.73
CA THR A 27 -0.64 7.32 -9.91
C THR A 27 -0.32 8.18 -11.14
N GLY A 28 0.90 8.10 -11.68
CA GLY A 28 1.25 8.68 -12.99
C GLY A 28 0.51 8.03 -14.17
N ASN A 29 0.08 6.78 -14.03
CA ASN A 29 -0.56 5.95 -15.07
C ASN A 29 -2.11 6.03 -15.07
N THR A 30 -2.68 7.07 -14.46
CA THR A 30 -4.12 7.43 -14.44
C THR A 30 -5.09 6.50 -13.69
N ARG A 31 -4.76 5.22 -13.43
CA ARG A 31 -5.60 4.27 -12.68
C ARG A 31 -4.93 3.74 -11.39
N PRO A 32 -5.70 3.41 -10.34
CA PRO A 32 -5.16 2.78 -9.14
C PRO A 32 -4.57 1.39 -9.39
N LEU A 33 -3.61 0.98 -8.57
CA LEU A 33 -3.04 -0.36 -8.56
C LEU A 33 -4.10 -1.39 -8.14
N VAL A 34 -4.29 -2.44 -8.94
CA VAL A 34 -5.19 -3.57 -8.65
C VAL A 34 -4.36 -4.75 -8.14
N VAL A 35 -4.64 -5.20 -6.91
CA VAL A 35 -3.89 -6.26 -6.25
C VAL A 35 -4.81 -7.45 -5.99
N GLY A 36 -4.48 -8.59 -6.57
CA GLY A 36 -5.13 -9.85 -6.23
C GLY A 36 -4.52 -10.44 -4.96
N VAL A 37 -5.35 -10.97 -4.07
CA VAL A 37 -4.93 -11.46 -2.75
C VAL A 37 -5.43 -12.88 -2.56
N ASP A 38 -4.56 -13.78 -2.11
CA ASP A 38 -4.97 -15.12 -1.69
C ASP A 38 -5.76 -15.04 -0.36
N ALA A 39 -7.08 -15.23 -0.45
CA ALA A 39 -7.96 -15.15 0.70
C ALA A 39 -7.74 -16.30 1.69
N GLY A 40 -7.42 -17.50 1.21
CA GLY A 40 -7.21 -18.68 2.05
C GLY A 40 -5.97 -18.53 2.94
N LEU A 41 -4.89 -18.01 2.34
CA LEU A 41 -3.68 -17.66 3.08
C LEU A 41 -3.96 -16.57 4.11
N TRP A 42 -4.70 -15.52 3.75
CA TRP A 42 -5.03 -14.44 4.68
C TRP A 42 -5.87 -14.89 5.86
N ILE A 43 -6.89 -15.75 5.65
CA ILE A 43 -7.67 -16.36 6.73
C ILE A 43 -6.72 -17.09 7.69
N THR A 44 -5.82 -17.92 7.15
CA THR A 44 -4.85 -18.68 7.94
C THR A 44 -3.91 -17.76 8.73
N GLN A 45 -3.40 -16.70 8.10
CA GLN A 45 -2.53 -15.71 8.74
C GLN A 45 -3.25 -14.97 9.87
N CYS A 46 -4.48 -14.53 9.66
CA CYS A 46 -5.28 -13.85 10.68
C CYS A 46 -5.56 -14.73 11.90
N GLN A 47 -5.62 -16.05 11.73
CA GLN A 47 -5.81 -17.01 12.81
C GLN A 47 -4.55 -17.28 13.65
N THR A 48 -3.37 -16.88 13.17
CA THR A 48 -2.13 -17.05 13.94
C THR A 48 -2.19 -16.37 15.31
N VAL A 49 -3.08 -15.38 15.46
CA VAL A 49 -3.44 -14.75 16.72
C VAL A 49 -3.80 -15.72 17.84
N PHE A 50 -4.42 -16.86 17.53
CA PHE A 50 -4.82 -17.86 18.52
C PHE A 50 -3.63 -18.68 19.06
N HIS A 51 -2.50 -18.62 18.37
CA HIS A 51 -1.27 -19.29 18.81
C HIS A 51 -0.37 -18.38 19.66
N MET A 52 -0.83 -17.16 19.94
CA MET A 52 -0.10 -16.17 20.70
C MET A 52 -0.31 -16.33 22.22
N PRO A 53 0.74 -16.12 23.05
CA PRO A 53 0.57 -15.95 24.48
C PRO A 53 -0.40 -14.80 24.76
N HIS A 54 -1.29 -14.96 25.73
CA HIS A 54 -2.29 -13.95 26.13
C HIS A 54 -3.34 -13.61 25.06
N HIS A 55 -3.61 -14.49 24.08
CA HIS A 55 -4.67 -14.24 23.08
C HIS A 55 -6.05 -13.95 23.70
N ALA A 56 -6.34 -14.47 24.91
CA ALA A 56 -7.56 -14.18 25.65
C ALA A 56 -7.70 -12.69 26.05
N GLN A 57 -6.60 -11.94 26.12
CA GLN A 57 -6.59 -10.50 26.44
C GLN A 57 -6.73 -9.61 25.19
N MET A 58 -6.78 -10.18 24.00
CA MET A 58 -6.83 -9.43 22.74
C MET A 58 -8.23 -8.89 22.41
N GLY A 59 -9.23 -9.19 23.22
CA GLY A 59 -10.62 -8.78 22.99
C GLY A 59 -11.36 -9.69 22.01
N ARG A 60 -12.55 -9.26 21.58
CA ARG A 60 -13.48 -10.10 20.80
C ARG A 60 -13.02 -10.21 19.34
N ASN A 61 -13.08 -11.43 18.79
CA ASN A 61 -12.75 -11.77 17.40
C ASN A 61 -11.41 -11.18 16.91
N PRO A 62 -10.29 -11.50 17.58
CA PRO A 62 -8.98 -10.90 17.28
C PRO A 62 -8.48 -11.21 15.86
N GLU A 63 -8.91 -12.31 15.25
CA GLU A 63 -8.64 -12.68 13.86
C GLU A 63 -9.30 -11.72 12.86
N LEU A 64 -10.53 -11.28 13.15
CA LEU A 64 -11.22 -10.25 12.36
C LEU A 64 -10.59 -8.88 12.58
N ARG A 65 -10.03 -8.60 13.76
CA ARG A 65 -9.26 -7.36 14.00
C ARG A 65 -7.95 -7.34 13.20
N ALA A 66 -7.28 -8.48 13.08
CA ALA A 66 -6.11 -8.61 12.20
C ALA A 66 -6.47 -8.36 10.73
N LEU A 67 -7.62 -8.88 10.27
CA LEU A 67 -8.12 -8.58 8.93
C LEU A 67 -8.43 -7.09 8.75
N LEU A 68 -9.14 -6.46 9.70
CA LEU A 68 -9.47 -5.03 9.68
C LEU A 68 -8.21 -4.18 9.46
N TRP A 69 -7.13 -4.52 10.16
CA TRP A 69 -5.86 -3.81 10.04
C TRP A 69 -5.25 -3.99 8.63
N LYS A 70 -5.21 -5.22 8.11
CA LYS A 70 -4.69 -5.49 6.76
C LYS A 70 -5.49 -4.76 5.67
N LEU A 71 -6.82 -4.78 5.75
CA LEU A 71 -7.70 -4.08 4.81
C LEU A 71 -7.55 -2.56 4.94
N GLY A 72 -7.40 -2.04 6.17
CA GLY A 72 -7.10 -0.63 6.41
C GLY A 72 -5.79 -0.19 5.77
N ALA A 73 -4.73 -1.00 5.86
CA ALA A 73 -3.45 -0.73 5.22
C ALA A 73 -3.56 -0.66 3.69
N LEU A 74 -4.23 -1.63 3.06
CA LEU A 74 -4.50 -1.60 1.61
C LEU A 74 -5.35 -0.37 1.23
N SER A 75 -6.37 -0.05 2.03
CA SER A 75 -7.22 1.11 1.78
C SER A 75 -6.44 2.42 1.85
N ARG A 76 -5.51 2.55 2.81
CA ARG A 76 -4.63 3.73 2.98
C ARG A 76 -3.70 3.92 1.79
N ALA A 77 -3.20 2.83 1.23
CA ALA A 77 -2.37 2.88 0.01
C ALA A 77 -3.18 3.24 -1.24
N GLY A 78 -4.51 3.25 -1.19
CA GLY A 78 -5.35 3.56 -2.34
C GLY A 78 -5.42 2.46 -3.41
N VAL A 79 -5.04 1.22 -3.06
CA VAL A 79 -5.10 0.08 -3.98
C VAL A 79 -6.55 -0.43 -4.14
N ILE A 80 -6.83 -1.15 -5.22
CA ILE A 80 -8.04 -1.94 -5.41
C ILE A 80 -7.70 -3.40 -5.09
N ALA A 81 -8.21 -3.93 -3.99
CA ALA A 81 -7.97 -5.32 -3.61
C ALA A 81 -9.06 -6.26 -4.13
N VAL A 82 -8.64 -7.40 -4.67
CA VAL A 82 -9.51 -8.51 -5.11
C VAL A 82 -9.09 -9.77 -4.37
N LEU A 83 -9.86 -10.19 -3.38
CA LEU A 83 -9.57 -11.37 -2.57
C LEU A 83 -10.16 -12.60 -3.24
N VAL A 84 -9.29 -13.50 -3.71
CA VAL A 84 -9.66 -14.72 -4.44
C VAL A 84 -9.66 -15.90 -3.48
N LYS A 85 -10.77 -16.63 -3.46
CA LYS A 85 -10.99 -17.84 -2.69
C LYS A 85 -10.87 -19.07 -3.58
N ASP A 86 -10.44 -20.17 -2.98
CA ASP A 86 -10.48 -21.49 -3.60
C ASP A 86 -11.90 -21.91 -4.02
N GLY A 87 -11.97 -22.58 -5.16
CA GLY A 87 -13.17 -23.15 -5.74
C GLY A 87 -13.38 -24.64 -5.48
N PRO A 88 -14.51 -25.17 -5.99
CA PRO A 88 -14.87 -26.59 -5.83
C PRO A 88 -13.97 -27.53 -6.65
N GLU A 89 -13.43 -27.09 -7.79
CA GLU A 89 -12.64 -27.94 -8.70
C GLU A 89 -11.14 -27.97 -8.35
N ARG A 90 -10.77 -27.48 -7.17
CA ARG A 90 -9.40 -27.63 -6.67
C ARG A 90 -9.06 -29.11 -6.46
N PRO A 91 -7.78 -29.51 -6.62
CA PRO A 91 -7.36 -30.88 -6.40
C PRO A 91 -7.73 -31.40 -5.01
N SER A 92 -8.34 -32.59 -4.97
CA SER A 92 -8.84 -33.21 -3.73
C SER A 92 -7.75 -33.64 -2.75
N VAL A 93 -6.50 -33.71 -3.22
CA VAL A 93 -5.32 -34.06 -2.41
C VAL A 93 -4.21 -33.06 -2.71
N LYS A 94 -3.72 -32.41 -1.66
CA LYS A 94 -2.49 -31.60 -1.66
C LYS A 94 -1.60 -32.04 -0.51
N ARG A 95 -0.29 -32.09 -0.72
CA ARG A 95 0.71 -32.43 0.30
C ARG A 95 0.44 -33.76 1.04
N ASN A 96 0.02 -34.78 0.30
CA ASN A 96 -0.42 -36.09 0.82
C ASN A 96 -1.58 -36.01 1.84
N LYS A 97 -2.35 -34.92 1.84
CA LYS A 97 -3.52 -34.71 2.70
C LYS A 97 -4.75 -34.42 1.84
N LYS A 98 -5.89 -35.00 2.24
CA LYS A 98 -7.18 -34.64 1.64
C LYS A 98 -7.50 -33.19 1.97
N VAL A 99 -7.87 -32.42 0.95
CA VAL A 99 -8.30 -31.03 1.13
C VAL A 99 -9.67 -31.02 1.79
N LYS A 100 -9.87 -30.15 2.79
CA LYS A 100 -11.16 -30.01 3.48
C LYS A 100 -12.15 -29.32 2.55
N ALA A 101 -13.21 -30.02 2.14
CA ALA A 101 -14.25 -29.47 1.27
C ALA A 101 -15.12 -28.40 1.96
N LYS A 102 -15.26 -28.45 3.29
CA LYS A 102 -16.08 -27.47 4.02
C LYS A 102 -15.39 -26.10 4.02
N PRO A 103 -16.11 -25.02 3.69
CA PRO A 103 -15.58 -23.67 3.77
C PRO A 103 -15.19 -23.35 5.21
N HIS A 104 -14.20 -22.48 5.36
CA HIS A 104 -13.74 -22.05 6.66
C HIS A 104 -14.83 -21.20 7.33
N TRP A 105 -15.06 -21.37 8.64
CA TRP A 105 -16.16 -20.71 9.37
C TRP A 105 -16.09 -19.17 9.36
N LEU A 106 -14.90 -18.60 9.12
CA LEU A 106 -14.67 -17.15 9.00
C LEU A 106 -14.99 -16.56 7.62
N VAL A 107 -15.28 -17.38 6.60
CA VAL A 107 -15.39 -16.91 5.21
C VAL A 107 -16.48 -15.86 5.06
N GLU A 108 -17.60 -16.01 5.77
CA GLU A 108 -18.72 -15.08 5.72
C GLU A 108 -18.34 -13.72 6.31
N GLU A 109 -17.81 -13.67 7.54
CA GLU A 109 -17.37 -12.41 8.14
C GLU A 109 -16.21 -11.74 7.42
N PHE A 110 -15.30 -12.53 6.85
CA PHE A 110 -14.21 -12.00 6.03
C PHE A 110 -14.77 -11.33 4.78
N THR A 111 -15.68 -12.01 4.07
CA THR A 111 -16.30 -11.49 2.85
C THR A 111 -17.10 -10.22 3.16
N GLU A 112 -17.90 -10.22 4.22
CA GLU A 112 -18.67 -9.06 4.67
C GLU A 112 -17.74 -7.85 4.94
N MET A 113 -16.63 -8.04 5.67
CA MET A 113 -15.70 -6.95 5.95
C MET A 113 -15.01 -6.44 4.68
N ILE A 114 -14.57 -7.34 3.79
CA ILE A 114 -13.95 -7.00 2.51
C ILE A 114 -14.86 -6.07 1.68
N GLU A 115 -16.13 -6.44 1.56
CA GLU A 115 -17.12 -5.68 0.79
C GLU A 115 -17.41 -4.31 1.44
N HIS A 116 -17.50 -4.26 2.77
CA HIS A 116 -17.65 -2.98 3.48
C HIS A 116 -16.44 -2.06 3.36
N PHE A 117 -15.22 -2.60 3.18
CA PHE A 117 -14.08 -1.78 2.79
C PHE A 117 -14.16 -1.27 1.35
N GLY A 118 -15.11 -1.73 0.53
CA GLY A 118 -15.21 -1.40 -0.89
C GLY A 118 -14.21 -2.18 -1.75
N PHE A 119 -13.80 -3.37 -1.30
CA PHE A 119 -12.99 -4.32 -2.06
C PHE A 119 -13.85 -5.45 -2.63
N TYR A 120 -13.22 -6.34 -3.39
CA TYR A 120 -13.93 -7.42 -4.10
C TYR A 120 -13.57 -8.77 -3.51
N SER A 121 -14.55 -9.66 -3.45
CA SER A 121 -14.35 -11.08 -3.18
C SER A 121 -14.72 -11.88 -4.42
N TYR A 122 -13.84 -12.80 -4.82
CA TYR A 122 -14.05 -13.70 -5.94
C TYR A 122 -13.80 -15.14 -5.51
N THR A 123 -14.48 -16.10 -6.13
CA THR A 123 -14.24 -17.54 -5.91
C THR A 123 -13.76 -18.11 -7.22
N ALA A 124 -12.52 -18.59 -7.26
CA ALA A 124 -11.96 -19.25 -8.43
C ALA A 124 -12.74 -20.55 -8.72
N PRO A 125 -12.67 -21.10 -9.95
CA PRO A 125 -13.14 -22.45 -10.22
C PRO A 125 -12.33 -23.53 -9.51
N GLY A 126 -11.00 -23.42 -9.59
CA GLY A 126 -10.04 -24.33 -8.99
C GLY A 126 -9.30 -23.69 -7.82
N GLU A 127 -8.00 -23.50 -7.96
CA GLU A 127 -7.15 -22.93 -6.92
C GLU A 127 -7.05 -21.41 -7.05
N ALA A 128 -7.11 -20.70 -5.93
CA ALA A 128 -6.99 -19.25 -5.92
C ALA A 128 -5.67 -18.77 -6.53
N GLU A 129 -4.58 -19.49 -6.30
CA GLU A 129 -3.22 -19.13 -6.74
C GLU A 129 -3.07 -19.22 -8.26
N ALA A 130 -3.68 -20.23 -8.89
CA ALA A 130 -3.70 -20.40 -10.33
C ALA A 130 -4.55 -19.31 -11.01
N GLU A 131 -5.71 -19.00 -10.43
CA GLU A 131 -6.59 -17.93 -10.90
C GLU A 131 -5.89 -16.56 -10.79
N LEU A 132 -5.26 -16.27 -9.64
CA LEU A 132 -4.49 -15.05 -9.40
C LEU A 132 -3.32 -14.91 -10.38
N ALA A 133 -2.57 -15.99 -10.62
CA ALA A 133 -1.47 -15.99 -11.57
C ALA A 133 -1.96 -15.70 -13.00
N TYR A 134 -3.10 -16.28 -13.40
CA TYR A 134 -3.72 -16.00 -14.70
C TYR A 134 -4.16 -14.53 -14.80
N LEU A 135 -4.91 -14.04 -13.80
CA LEU A 135 -5.37 -12.65 -13.75
C LEU A 135 -4.22 -11.66 -13.87
N ASN A 136 -3.08 -11.96 -13.23
CA ASN A 136 -1.91 -11.11 -13.27
C ASN A 136 -1.18 -11.18 -14.62
N ARG A 137 -1.07 -12.36 -15.22
CA ARG A 137 -0.43 -12.53 -16.53
C ARG A 137 -1.19 -11.82 -17.65
N GLU A 138 -2.51 -11.86 -17.63
CA GLU A 138 -3.36 -11.18 -18.61
C GLU A 138 -3.60 -9.69 -18.30
N GLY A 139 -3.05 -9.17 -17.20
CA GLY A 139 -3.12 -7.75 -16.84
C GLY A 139 -4.44 -7.28 -16.24
N TYR A 140 -5.32 -8.19 -15.79
CA TYR A 140 -6.53 -7.84 -15.04
C TYR A 140 -6.21 -7.35 -13.62
N ILE A 141 -5.10 -7.84 -13.05
CA ILE A 141 -4.51 -7.33 -11.80
C ILE A 141 -3.03 -7.04 -12.02
N ASP A 142 -2.49 -6.07 -11.29
CA ASP A 142 -1.11 -5.62 -11.44
C ASP A 142 -0.12 -6.47 -10.63
N ALA A 143 -0.57 -7.04 -9.51
CA ALA A 143 0.25 -7.90 -8.68
C ALA A 143 -0.56 -8.91 -7.86
N VAL A 144 0.09 -10.01 -7.46
CA VAL A 144 -0.45 -11.05 -6.57
C VAL A 144 0.19 -10.93 -5.20
N LEU A 145 -0.61 -10.66 -4.17
CA LEU A 145 -0.20 -10.67 -2.77
C LEU A 145 -0.39 -12.07 -2.19
N THR A 146 0.71 -12.82 -2.08
CA THR A 146 0.73 -14.18 -1.52
C THR A 146 2.12 -14.54 -1.00
N ASP A 147 2.17 -15.29 0.10
CA ASP A 147 3.41 -15.92 0.59
C ASP A 147 3.62 -17.34 0.05
N ASP A 148 2.67 -17.83 -0.76
CA ASP A 148 2.79 -19.13 -1.39
C ASP A 148 3.62 -19.06 -2.68
N GLY A 149 4.52 -20.03 -2.85
CA GLY A 149 5.40 -20.12 -4.01
C GLY A 149 4.68 -20.56 -5.28
N ASP A 150 3.50 -21.17 -5.16
CA ASP A 150 2.82 -21.79 -6.29
C ASP A 150 2.33 -20.77 -7.32
N ALA A 151 1.99 -19.54 -6.90
CA ALA A 151 1.66 -18.45 -7.84
C ALA A 151 2.79 -18.17 -8.85
N ALA A 152 4.06 -18.34 -8.47
CA ALA A 152 5.19 -18.20 -9.39
C ALA A 152 5.24 -19.35 -10.41
N ILE A 153 4.87 -20.56 -10.00
CA ILE A 153 4.84 -21.76 -10.85
C ILE A 153 3.70 -21.67 -11.87
N PHE A 154 2.55 -21.10 -11.46
CA PHE A 154 1.42 -20.82 -12.36
C PHE A 154 1.66 -19.62 -13.29
N GLY A 155 2.75 -18.88 -13.10
CA GLY A 155 3.18 -17.83 -14.02
C GLY A 155 2.74 -16.41 -13.68
N ALA A 156 2.51 -16.11 -12.39
CA ALA A 156 2.36 -14.73 -11.94
C ALA A 156 3.58 -13.88 -12.35
N GLN A 157 3.33 -12.67 -12.85
CA GLN A 157 4.34 -11.74 -13.35
C GLN A 157 4.92 -10.85 -12.25
N CYS A 158 4.11 -10.52 -11.23
CA CYS A 158 4.48 -9.69 -10.10
C CYS A 158 3.88 -10.27 -8.82
N ILE A 159 4.74 -10.73 -7.90
CA ILE A 159 4.34 -11.28 -6.60
C ILE A 159 4.82 -10.36 -5.48
N ILE A 160 3.90 -10.01 -4.59
CA ILE A 160 4.13 -9.25 -3.37
C ILE A 160 4.12 -10.21 -2.19
N ARG A 161 5.15 -10.12 -1.34
CA ARG A 161 5.24 -10.85 -0.07
C ARG A 161 5.39 -9.89 1.10
N SER A 162 4.77 -10.23 2.21
CA SER A 162 4.89 -9.48 3.46
C SER A 162 5.89 -10.18 4.37
N LEU A 163 7.19 -9.93 4.19
CA LEU A 163 8.26 -10.65 4.89
C LEU A 163 8.66 -10.03 6.24
N ASN A 164 8.42 -8.74 6.43
CA ASN A 164 8.97 -8.01 7.56
C ASN A 164 7.98 -7.90 8.72
N LYS A 165 8.22 -8.69 9.77
CA LYS A 165 7.41 -8.68 11.00
C LYS A 165 7.56 -7.41 11.83
N LYS A 166 8.64 -6.65 11.62
CA LYS A 166 8.97 -5.42 12.38
C LYS A 166 8.46 -4.18 11.67
N ASN A 167 8.64 -4.09 10.36
CA ASN A 167 8.16 -2.98 9.54
C ASN A 167 6.97 -3.45 8.68
N LYS A 168 5.76 -3.19 9.15
CA LYS A 168 4.54 -3.73 8.55
C LYS A 168 4.15 -3.06 7.22
N ASP A 169 4.72 -1.90 6.93
CA ASP A 169 4.52 -1.20 5.66
C ASP A 169 5.53 -1.65 4.60
N GLU A 170 6.54 -2.46 4.99
CA GLU A 170 7.54 -3.00 4.09
C GLU A 170 7.07 -4.30 3.43
N ILE A 171 7.09 -4.31 2.11
CA ILE A 171 6.78 -5.46 1.27
C ILE A 171 7.96 -5.82 0.38
N THR A 172 8.00 -7.08 -0.04
CA THR A 172 9.03 -7.61 -0.94
C THR A 172 8.39 -8.00 -2.26
N LEU A 173 8.92 -7.45 -3.34
CA LEU A 173 8.49 -7.69 -4.71
C LEU A 173 9.38 -8.70 -5.41
N TYR A 174 8.74 -9.59 -6.15
CA TYR A 174 9.36 -10.54 -7.06
C TYR A 174 8.70 -10.40 -8.42
N THR A 175 9.45 -9.98 -9.44
CA THR A 175 8.94 -9.94 -10.82
C THR A 175 9.51 -11.09 -11.63
N ALA A 176 8.71 -11.64 -12.55
CA ALA A 176 9.15 -12.71 -13.45
C ALA A 176 10.40 -12.28 -14.25
N ASP A 177 10.45 -11.02 -14.66
CA ASP A 177 11.62 -10.44 -15.35
C ASP A 177 12.88 -10.44 -14.46
N ALA A 178 12.78 -10.00 -13.21
CA ALA A 178 13.91 -9.99 -12.29
C ALA A 178 14.37 -11.42 -11.96
N LEU A 179 13.45 -12.37 -11.76
CA LEU A 179 13.79 -13.78 -11.53
C LEU A 179 14.54 -14.39 -12.71
N LYS A 180 14.14 -14.05 -13.94
CA LYS A 180 14.77 -14.53 -15.17
C LYS A 180 16.13 -13.88 -15.42
N ASN A 181 16.22 -12.56 -15.31
CA ASN A 181 17.39 -11.79 -15.77
C ASN A 181 18.48 -11.63 -14.70
N ASN A 182 18.17 -11.87 -13.42
CA ASN A 182 19.18 -11.86 -12.38
C ASN A 182 20.13 -13.06 -12.55
N SER A 183 21.43 -12.80 -12.71
CA SER A 183 22.45 -13.83 -13.00
C SER A 183 22.56 -14.90 -11.91
N ASP A 184 22.34 -14.54 -10.65
CA ASP A 184 22.35 -15.48 -9.54
C ASP A 184 21.12 -16.38 -9.53
N VAL A 185 19.95 -15.88 -9.95
CA VAL A 185 18.68 -16.61 -9.96
C VAL A 185 18.45 -17.34 -11.29
N GLY A 186 18.35 -16.62 -12.40
CA GLY A 186 18.24 -17.17 -13.76
C GLY A 186 17.09 -18.16 -13.95
N LEU A 187 15.92 -17.88 -13.38
CA LEU A 187 14.75 -18.76 -13.43
C LEU A 187 13.65 -18.19 -14.32
N THR A 188 13.40 -18.87 -15.44
CA THR A 188 12.22 -18.70 -16.29
C THR A 188 11.00 -19.41 -15.69
N LEU A 189 9.81 -19.23 -16.26
CA LEU A 189 8.62 -19.99 -15.88
C LEU A 189 8.84 -21.52 -15.98
N GLY A 190 9.41 -21.99 -17.09
CA GLY A 190 9.76 -23.40 -17.27
C GLY A 190 10.80 -23.86 -16.25
N GLY A 191 11.77 -23.00 -15.92
CA GLY A 191 12.74 -23.23 -14.87
C GLY A 191 12.11 -23.39 -13.47
N ILE A 192 11.19 -22.51 -13.09
CA ILE A 192 10.45 -22.57 -11.81
C ILE A 192 9.62 -23.86 -11.74
N LEU A 193 8.92 -24.21 -12.82
CA LEU A 193 8.18 -25.47 -12.94
C LEU A 193 9.10 -26.68 -12.74
N LEU A 194 10.25 -26.71 -13.40
CA LEU A 194 11.21 -27.81 -13.24
C LEU A 194 11.74 -27.90 -11.81
N VAL A 195 12.01 -26.76 -11.17
CA VAL A 195 12.42 -26.73 -9.76
C VAL A 195 11.33 -27.35 -8.87
N ALA A 196 10.06 -27.05 -9.10
CA ALA A 196 8.95 -27.66 -8.36
C ALA A 196 8.87 -29.19 -8.56
N LEU A 197 9.05 -29.67 -9.79
CA LEU A 197 9.03 -31.11 -10.09
C LEU A 197 10.23 -31.86 -9.47
N LEU A 198 11.39 -31.22 -9.39
CA LEU A 198 12.61 -31.83 -8.86
C LEU A 198 12.68 -31.76 -7.33
N LYS A 199 12.33 -30.63 -6.72
CA LYS A 199 12.41 -30.44 -5.26
C LYS A 199 11.16 -30.87 -4.51
N GLY A 200 10.07 -31.06 -5.24
CA GLY A 200 8.75 -31.26 -4.69
C GLY A 200 8.04 -29.92 -4.45
N GLY A 201 6.72 -29.96 -4.60
CA GLY A 201 5.79 -28.87 -4.35
C GLY A 201 4.50 -29.40 -3.72
N ASP A 202 3.39 -28.72 -3.96
CA ASP A 202 2.12 -29.03 -3.32
C ASP A 202 1.45 -30.31 -3.84
N TYR A 203 1.66 -30.67 -5.10
CA TYR A 203 1.08 -31.86 -5.71
C TYR A 203 1.92 -33.12 -5.58
N ASP A 204 3.23 -32.96 -5.37
CA ASP A 204 4.20 -34.00 -5.11
C ASP A 204 5.26 -33.46 -4.14
N THR A 205 5.19 -33.87 -2.88
CA THR A 205 6.08 -33.34 -1.83
C THR A 205 7.48 -33.93 -1.88
N VAL A 206 7.69 -35.00 -2.63
CA VAL A 206 8.97 -35.72 -2.67
C VAL A 206 9.84 -35.19 -3.80
N GLY A 207 9.24 -34.95 -4.97
CA GLY A 207 9.99 -34.63 -6.18
C GLY A 207 10.97 -35.75 -6.53
N LEU A 208 12.17 -35.39 -7.00
CA LEU A 208 13.25 -36.34 -7.28
C LEU A 208 14.15 -36.52 -6.05
N PRO A 209 14.16 -37.70 -5.39
CA PRO A 209 14.94 -37.92 -4.17
C PRO A 209 16.42 -37.64 -4.34
N GLY A 210 16.98 -36.81 -3.47
CA GLY A 210 18.39 -36.40 -3.51
C GLY A 210 18.68 -35.23 -4.45
N CYS A 211 17.68 -34.65 -5.12
CA CYS A 211 17.83 -33.41 -5.85
C CYS A 211 17.73 -32.19 -4.92
N GLY A 212 18.83 -31.46 -4.73
CA GLY A 212 18.87 -30.21 -3.96
C GLY A 212 18.47 -28.98 -4.78
N ILE A 213 18.14 -27.86 -4.12
CA ILE A 213 17.66 -26.63 -4.79
C ILE A 213 18.70 -26.09 -5.78
N SER A 214 19.98 -26.22 -5.47
CA SER A 214 21.09 -25.81 -6.34
C SER A 214 21.23 -26.66 -7.60
N ILE A 215 20.95 -27.97 -7.52
CA ILE A 215 20.95 -28.87 -8.67
C ILE A 215 19.75 -28.56 -9.55
N ALA A 216 18.57 -28.42 -8.94
CA ALA A 216 17.34 -28.07 -9.64
C ALA A 216 17.47 -26.72 -10.38
N GLN A 217 18.05 -25.71 -9.72
CA GLN A 217 18.36 -24.42 -10.34
C GLN A 217 19.36 -24.57 -11.50
N GLY A 218 20.42 -25.37 -11.33
CA GLY A 218 21.40 -25.58 -12.39
C GLY A 218 20.78 -26.24 -13.64
N LEU A 219 19.89 -27.21 -13.45
CA LEU A 219 19.12 -27.79 -14.56
C LEU A 219 18.13 -26.78 -15.16
N ALA A 220 17.48 -25.95 -14.35
CA ALA A 220 16.62 -24.87 -14.85
C ALA A 220 17.40 -23.88 -15.74
N LYS A 221 18.58 -23.41 -15.29
CA LYS A 221 19.49 -22.56 -16.09
C LYS A 221 19.98 -23.26 -17.37
N GLY A 222 20.07 -24.59 -17.34
CA GLY A 222 20.38 -25.42 -18.51
C GLY A 222 19.25 -25.51 -19.55
N GLY A 223 18.09 -24.89 -19.32
CA GLY A 223 16.98 -24.83 -20.28
C GLY A 223 16.08 -26.07 -20.32
N TYR A 224 16.30 -27.06 -19.44
CA TYR A 224 15.49 -28.29 -19.43
C TYR A 224 14.05 -28.04 -19.00
N GLY A 225 13.82 -27.02 -18.19
CA GLY A 225 12.48 -26.62 -17.77
C GLY A 225 11.70 -25.95 -18.89
N ASP A 226 12.36 -25.11 -19.68
CA ASP A 226 11.76 -24.43 -20.83
C ASP A 226 11.41 -25.41 -21.95
N SER A 227 12.30 -26.36 -22.26
CA SER A 227 12.01 -27.39 -23.26
C SER A 227 10.86 -28.31 -22.82
N LEU A 228 10.79 -28.65 -21.52
CA LEU A 228 9.69 -29.42 -20.96
C LEU A 228 8.36 -28.66 -21.03
N LEU A 229 8.33 -27.40 -20.60
CA LEU A 229 7.12 -26.57 -20.64
C LEU A 229 6.61 -26.41 -22.07
N ALA A 230 7.52 -26.10 -23.02
CA ALA A 230 7.19 -25.99 -24.43
C ALA A 230 6.62 -27.30 -25.00
N ALA A 231 7.20 -28.46 -24.63
CA ALA A 231 6.69 -29.75 -25.09
C ALA A 231 5.27 -30.03 -24.58
N VAL A 232 4.98 -29.76 -23.31
CA VAL A 232 3.65 -29.99 -22.71
C VAL A 232 2.59 -29.10 -23.34
N GLN A 233 2.94 -27.85 -23.67
CA GLN A 233 2.01 -26.89 -24.26
C GLN A 233 1.73 -27.14 -25.75
N ASN A 234 2.71 -27.70 -26.48
CA ASN A 234 2.65 -27.76 -27.94
C ASN A 234 2.55 -29.17 -28.53
N MET A 235 2.67 -30.23 -27.74
CA MET A 235 2.63 -31.62 -28.21
C MET A 235 1.35 -32.35 -27.77
N THR A 236 0.95 -33.36 -28.55
CA THR A 236 -0.07 -34.33 -28.14
C THR A 236 0.44 -35.23 -27.02
N ALA A 237 -0.45 -35.93 -26.32
CA ALA A 237 -0.05 -36.87 -25.25
C ALA A 237 0.96 -37.94 -25.73
N ALA A 238 0.78 -38.48 -26.94
CA ALA A 238 1.72 -39.44 -27.54
C ALA A 238 3.06 -38.79 -27.92
N GLY A 239 3.01 -37.57 -28.48
CA GLY A 239 4.22 -36.80 -28.80
C GLY A 239 5.04 -36.47 -27.56
N LEU A 240 4.37 -36.03 -26.48
CA LEU A 240 4.99 -35.74 -25.20
C LEU A 240 5.64 -36.99 -24.59
N ALA A 241 4.96 -38.15 -24.63
CA ALA A 241 5.53 -39.40 -24.12
C ALA A 241 6.84 -39.78 -24.83
N ASN A 242 6.91 -39.60 -26.16
CA ASN A 242 8.12 -39.84 -26.95
C ASN A 242 9.21 -38.81 -26.67
N PHE A 243 8.87 -37.52 -26.64
CA PHE A 243 9.79 -36.43 -26.32
C PHE A 243 10.48 -36.65 -24.97
N LEU A 244 9.69 -37.06 -23.98
CA LEU A 244 10.15 -37.28 -22.62
C LEU A 244 11.24 -38.36 -22.50
N VAL A 245 11.31 -39.33 -23.41
CA VAL A 245 12.38 -40.33 -23.44
C VAL A 245 13.73 -39.68 -23.72
N GLY A 246 13.81 -38.86 -24.77
CA GLY A 246 15.02 -38.12 -25.13
C GLY A 246 15.36 -37.07 -24.08
N TRP A 247 14.37 -36.31 -23.63
CA TRP A 247 14.54 -35.27 -22.60
C TRP A 247 15.13 -35.83 -21.30
N ARG A 248 14.63 -36.99 -20.82
CA ARG A 248 15.19 -37.66 -19.63
C ARG A 248 16.65 -38.01 -19.83
N GLU A 249 17.00 -38.53 -21.00
CA GLU A 249 18.37 -38.94 -21.29
C GLU A 249 19.32 -37.74 -21.32
N GLU A 250 18.90 -36.62 -21.91
CA GLU A 250 19.66 -35.37 -21.87
C GLU A 250 19.88 -34.87 -20.43
N VAL A 251 18.86 -34.92 -19.58
CA VAL A 251 18.98 -34.56 -18.16
C VAL A 251 19.94 -35.51 -17.42
N ARG A 252 19.88 -36.82 -17.68
CA ARG A 252 20.81 -37.81 -17.09
C ARG A 252 22.25 -37.53 -17.53
N ILE A 253 22.48 -37.28 -18.82
CA ILE A 253 23.79 -36.95 -19.37
C ILE A 253 24.33 -35.68 -18.73
N GLU A 254 23.52 -34.63 -18.62
CA GLU A 254 23.96 -33.38 -17.98
C GLU A 254 24.28 -33.58 -16.50
N LEU A 255 23.45 -34.30 -15.75
CA LEU A 255 23.78 -34.62 -14.35
C LEU A 255 25.09 -35.41 -14.24
N ALA A 256 25.35 -36.37 -15.14
CA ALA A 256 26.55 -37.19 -15.10
C ALA A 256 27.83 -36.43 -15.51
N THR A 257 27.71 -35.49 -16.45
CA THR A 257 28.86 -34.84 -17.12
C THR A 257 29.07 -33.39 -16.69
N ASN A 258 28.02 -32.68 -16.28
CA ASN A 258 27.97 -31.23 -16.07
C ASN A 258 28.49 -30.46 -17.30
N SER A 259 28.04 -30.84 -18.49
CA SER A 259 28.55 -30.32 -19.75
C SER A 259 28.20 -28.85 -19.99
N LYS A 260 27.04 -28.40 -19.50
CA LYS A 260 26.63 -26.98 -19.56
C LYS A 260 27.24 -26.12 -18.46
N GLY A 261 27.85 -26.73 -17.44
CA GLY A 261 28.60 -26.03 -16.40
C GLY A 261 27.75 -25.28 -15.37
N HIS A 262 26.43 -25.49 -15.35
CA HIS A 262 25.53 -24.83 -14.38
C HIS A 262 25.42 -25.56 -13.04
N LEU A 263 25.87 -26.81 -12.95
CA LEU A 263 25.91 -27.57 -11.69
C LEU A 263 27.22 -27.28 -10.95
N LYS A 264 27.18 -27.32 -9.61
CA LYS A 264 28.39 -27.17 -8.78
C LYS A 264 29.38 -28.33 -8.95
N SER A 265 28.89 -29.53 -9.24
CA SER A 265 29.68 -30.72 -9.48
C SER A 265 28.83 -31.78 -10.20
N LYS A 266 29.50 -32.79 -10.77
CA LYS A 266 28.84 -33.94 -11.43
C LYS A 266 28.01 -34.73 -10.42
N GLN A 267 26.77 -35.04 -10.78
CA GLN A 267 25.76 -35.72 -9.96
C GLN A 267 25.47 -37.14 -10.47
N LYS A 268 26.51 -37.96 -10.66
CA LYS A 268 26.39 -39.31 -11.24
C LYS A 268 25.38 -40.21 -10.52
N ALA A 269 25.35 -40.15 -9.19
CA ALA A 269 24.42 -40.94 -8.38
C ALA A 269 22.96 -40.48 -8.50
N LEU A 270 22.72 -39.22 -8.86
CA LEU A 270 21.37 -38.71 -9.12
C LEU A 270 20.94 -39.04 -10.56
N ALA A 271 21.86 -38.95 -11.51
CA ALA A 271 21.63 -39.33 -12.91
C ALA A 271 21.08 -40.76 -13.02
N SER A 272 21.67 -41.71 -12.29
CA SER A 272 21.22 -43.11 -12.29
C SER A 272 19.89 -43.34 -11.56
N LYS A 273 19.39 -42.37 -10.80
CA LYS A 273 18.15 -42.46 -10.00
C LYS A 273 16.94 -41.85 -10.69
N ILE A 274 17.08 -41.20 -11.85
CA ILE A 274 15.94 -40.64 -12.59
C ILE A 274 15.11 -41.80 -13.17
N PRO A 275 13.89 -42.05 -12.66
CA PRO A 275 13.06 -43.13 -13.15
C PRO A 275 12.44 -42.77 -14.51
N ASP A 276 12.09 -43.77 -15.31
CA ASP A 276 11.43 -43.54 -16.61
C ASP A 276 10.01 -42.96 -16.48
N THR A 277 9.43 -43.03 -15.27
CA THR A 277 8.15 -42.41 -14.92
C THR A 277 8.26 -40.92 -14.58
N PHE A 278 9.48 -40.35 -14.54
CA PHE A 278 9.68 -38.93 -14.26
C PHE A 278 9.66 -38.09 -15.55
N PRO A 279 9.03 -36.89 -15.56
CA PRO A 279 8.17 -36.35 -14.51
C PRO A 279 6.79 -37.02 -14.51
N SER A 280 6.10 -36.94 -13.38
CA SER A 280 4.70 -37.38 -13.30
C SER A 280 3.83 -36.49 -14.19
N LEU A 281 3.28 -37.06 -15.28
CA LEU A 281 2.40 -36.35 -16.21
C LEU A 281 1.17 -35.76 -15.53
N ARG A 282 0.66 -36.43 -14.48
CA ARG A 282 -0.46 -35.92 -13.68
C ARG A 282 -0.08 -34.62 -12.97
N VAL A 283 1.07 -34.59 -12.30
CA VAL A 283 1.54 -33.41 -11.56
C VAL A 283 1.90 -32.28 -12.52
N LEU A 284 2.53 -32.62 -13.64
CA LEU A 284 2.87 -31.68 -14.69
C LEU A 284 1.62 -30.99 -15.24
N ASN A 285 0.55 -31.75 -15.53
CA ASN A 285 -0.71 -31.18 -16.01
C ASN A 285 -1.40 -30.29 -14.97
N LEU A 286 -1.32 -30.60 -13.67
CA LEU A 286 -1.90 -29.74 -12.63
C LEU A 286 -1.25 -28.35 -12.59
N TYR A 287 0.05 -28.25 -12.87
CA TYR A 287 0.74 -26.96 -12.94
C TYR A 287 0.57 -26.24 -14.28
N VAL A 288 0.62 -26.97 -15.41
CA VAL A 288 0.61 -26.36 -16.75
C VAL A 288 -0.80 -26.04 -17.24
N HIS A 289 -1.79 -26.84 -16.84
CA HIS A 289 -3.19 -26.71 -17.24
C HIS A 289 -4.12 -26.68 -16.01
N PRO A 290 -3.94 -25.70 -15.09
CA PRO A 290 -4.79 -25.61 -13.91
C PRO A 290 -6.21 -25.18 -14.30
N THR A 291 -7.19 -25.62 -13.52
CA THR A 291 -8.59 -25.18 -13.67
C THR A 291 -8.73 -23.73 -13.21
N THR A 292 -9.10 -22.84 -14.14
CA THR A 292 -9.31 -21.40 -13.93
C THR A 292 -10.62 -20.94 -14.57
N SER A 293 -10.98 -19.67 -14.42
CA SER A 293 -12.18 -19.10 -15.06
C SER A 293 -12.14 -19.14 -16.60
N TRP A 294 -10.95 -19.30 -17.19
CA TRP A 294 -10.75 -19.45 -18.63
C TRP A 294 -10.69 -20.91 -19.09
N SER A 295 -10.90 -21.87 -18.18
CA SER A 295 -11.13 -23.27 -18.55
C SER A 295 -12.56 -23.44 -19.10
N ASP A 296 -12.75 -24.46 -19.94
CA ASP A 296 -14.05 -24.76 -20.53
C ASP A 296 -15.13 -24.98 -19.47
N GLY A 297 -16.29 -24.34 -19.63
CA GLY A 297 -17.46 -24.51 -18.78
C GLY A 297 -17.55 -23.58 -17.57
N PHE A 298 -16.62 -22.63 -17.39
CA PHE A 298 -16.68 -21.62 -16.33
C PHE A 298 -17.08 -20.24 -16.84
N LEU A 299 -17.64 -19.43 -15.94
CA LEU A 299 -17.97 -18.04 -16.21
C LEU A 299 -16.75 -17.16 -15.93
N LEU A 300 -16.52 -16.19 -16.81
CA LEU A 300 -15.48 -15.19 -16.61
C LEU A 300 -15.84 -14.26 -15.43
N PRO A 301 -14.84 -13.84 -14.63
CA PRO A 301 -15.05 -12.81 -13.62
C PRO A 301 -15.46 -11.48 -14.25
N ALA A 302 -16.33 -10.74 -13.56
CA ALA A 302 -16.70 -9.37 -13.93
C ALA A 302 -15.59 -8.37 -13.55
N VAL A 303 -14.42 -8.51 -14.18
CA VAL A 303 -13.20 -7.73 -13.92
C VAL A 303 -13.39 -6.23 -14.17
N ASP A 304 -14.29 -5.87 -15.09
CA ASP A 304 -14.69 -4.51 -15.41
C ASP A 304 -15.31 -3.78 -14.21
N ARG A 305 -15.88 -4.53 -13.26
CA ARG A 305 -16.47 -4.00 -12.04
C ARG A 305 -15.46 -3.75 -10.94
N TRP A 306 -14.20 -4.16 -11.10
CA TRP A 306 -13.14 -3.96 -10.08
C TRP A 306 -12.62 -2.53 -10.09
N THR A 307 -13.47 -1.60 -9.68
CA THR A 307 -13.19 -0.16 -9.62
C THR A 307 -12.93 0.31 -8.19
N ALA A 308 -12.28 1.46 -8.05
CA ALA A 308 -12.13 2.10 -6.75
C ALA A 308 -13.50 2.45 -6.16
N LYS A 309 -13.63 2.33 -4.84
CA LYS A 309 -14.81 2.66 -4.04
C LYS A 309 -14.36 3.26 -2.72
N VAL A 310 -15.10 4.19 -2.16
CA VAL A 310 -14.88 4.57 -0.75
C VAL A 310 -15.42 3.48 0.18
N PRO A 311 -14.79 3.22 1.33
CA PRO A 311 -15.31 2.28 2.31
C PRO A 311 -16.72 2.69 2.78
N ALA A 312 -17.60 1.71 2.94
CA ALA A 312 -18.95 1.87 3.46
C ALA A 312 -18.88 2.09 4.99
N LEU A 313 -18.58 3.32 5.41
CA LEU A 313 -18.30 3.64 6.82
C LEU A 313 -19.45 3.30 7.79
N PRO A 314 -20.73 3.55 7.47
CA PRO A 314 -21.84 3.17 8.36
C PRO A 314 -21.91 1.66 8.59
N GLU A 315 -21.72 0.88 7.53
CA GLU A 315 -21.75 -0.58 7.56
C GLU A 315 -20.53 -1.15 8.30
N LEU A 316 -19.33 -0.59 8.07
CA LEU A 316 -18.13 -0.92 8.86
C LEU A 316 -18.32 -0.61 10.35
N ALA A 317 -18.96 0.52 10.68
CA ALA A 317 -19.20 0.89 12.06
C ALA A 317 -20.16 -0.10 12.74
N LEU A 318 -21.24 -0.47 12.06
CA LEU A 318 -22.17 -1.49 12.52
C LEU A 318 -21.49 -2.86 12.69
N PHE A 319 -20.65 -3.26 11.73
CA PHE A 319 -19.85 -4.48 11.81
C PHE A 319 -18.94 -4.47 13.04
N CYS A 320 -18.18 -3.38 13.24
CA CYS A 320 -17.25 -3.24 14.38
C CYS A 320 -17.99 -3.26 15.72
N LYS A 321 -19.13 -2.58 15.85
CA LYS A 321 -19.96 -2.60 17.06
C LYS A 321 -20.46 -4.02 17.35
N ARG A 322 -20.94 -4.74 16.33
CA ARG A 322 -21.45 -6.11 16.44
C ARG A 322 -20.37 -7.14 16.76
N LYS A 323 -19.25 -7.12 16.04
CA LYS A 323 -18.21 -8.15 16.11
C LYS A 323 -17.13 -7.83 17.17
N PHE A 324 -16.81 -6.57 17.41
CA PHE A 324 -15.77 -6.19 18.38
C PHE A 324 -16.32 -5.66 19.70
N GLY A 325 -17.58 -5.19 19.72
CA GLY A 325 -18.20 -4.62 20.91
C GLY A 325 -17.69 -3.21 21.25
N TRP A 326 -17.12 -2.49 20.27
CA TRP A 326 -16.62 -1.14 20.48
C TRP A 326 -17.75 -0.16 20.77
N LYS A 327 -17.57 0.69 21.79
CA LYS A 327 -18.46 1.82 22.07
C LYS A 327 -18.19 2.93 21.06
N THR A 328 -19.17 3.80 20.81
CA THR A 328 -19.06 4.83 19.77
C THR A 328 -17.83 5.74 19.91
N PRO A 329 -17.48 6.27 21.09
CA PRO A 329 -16.28 7.11 21.22
C PRO A 329 -15.00 6.35 20.81
N ASP A 330 -14.83 5.13 21.31
CA ASP A 330 -13.69 4.25 21.00
C ASP A 330 -13.67 3.86 19.51
N LEU A 331 -14.84 3.63 18.92
CA LEU A 331 -14.99 3.29 17.52
C LEU A 331 -14.52 4.44 16.63
N ILE A 332 -14.96 5.67 16.91
CA ILE A 332 -14.57 6.86 16.14
C ILE A 332 -13.07 7.10 16.26
N ASP A 333 -12.52 7.00 17.45
CA ASP A 333 -11.08 7.13 17.68
C ASP A 333 -10.26 6.12 16.86
N ARG A 334 -10.71 4.86 16.80
CA ARG A 334 -10.09 3.82 15.95
C ARG A 334 -10.29 4.08 14.47
N PHE A 335 -11.46 4.56 14.04
CA PHE A 335 -11.74 4.88 12.64
C PHE A 335 -10.86 6.01 12.12
N LYS A 336 -10.61 7.05 12.94
CA LYS A 336 -9.68 8.14 12.61
C LYS A 336 -8.27 7.64 12.29
N ARG A 337 -7.82 6.58 12.97
CA ARG A 337 -6.49 5.98 12.78
C ARG A 337 -6.44 4.95 11.65
N LEU A 338 -7.45 4.09 11.55
CA LEU A 338 -7.37 2.86 10.74
C LEU A 338 -8.16 2.91 9.43
N ILE A 339 -9.22 3.70 9.34
CA ILE A 339 -10.19 3.62 8.23
C ILE A 339 -10.29 4.94 7.47
N PHE A 340 -10.40 6.06 8.19
CA PHE A 340 -10.49 7.39 7.58
C PHE A 340 -9.32 7.74 6.66
N PRO A 341 -8.04 7.44 6.97
CA PRO A 341 -6.94 7.71 6.04
C PRO A 341 -7.17 7.07 4.67
N GLY A 342 -7.61 5.80 4.66
CA GLY A 342 -7.96 5.08 3.44
C GLY A 342 -9.21 5.61 2.75
N ALA A 343 -10.22 6.04 3.50
CA ALA A 343 -11.40 6.69 2.91
C ALA A 343 -11.03 7.99 2.18
N PHE A 344 -10.16 8.82 2.76
CA PHE A 344 -9.68 10.04 2.11
C PHE A 344 -8.84 9.73 0.86
N VAL A 345 -7.88 8.81 0.93
CA VAL A 345 -7.05 8.44 -0.23
C VAL A 345 -7.93 7.88 -1.35
N ARG A 346 -8.86 6.95 -1.05
CA ARG A 346 -9.74 6.36 -2.06
C ARG A 346 -10.74 7.38 -2.62
N ARG A 347 -11.16 8.38 -1.84
CA ARG A 347 -11.94 9.49 -2.40
C ARG A 347 -11.16 10.22 -3.50
N LEU A 348 -9.88 10.47 -3.27
CA LEU A 348 -8.96 11.09 -4.23
C LEU A 348 -8.52 10.14 -5.36
N THR A 349 -9.11 8.94 -5.48
CA THR A 349 -8.94 8.10 -6.68
C THR A 349 -10.19 8.02 -7.53
N LEU A 350 -11.33 8.49 -7.03
CA LEU A 350 -12.60 8.47 -7.74
C LEU A 350 -12.76 9.67 -8.68
N PRO A 351 -13.21 9.44 -9.93
CA PRO A 351 -13.41 10.51 -10.88
C PRO A 351 -14.35 11.59 -10.32
N LEU A 352 -14.04 12.84 -10.66
CA LEU A 352 -14.86 14.01 -10.36
C LEU A 352 -15.27 14.65 -11.66
N ASP A 353 -16.50 15.16 -11.73
CA ASP A 353 -16.83 16.16 -12.75
C ASP A 353 -16.07 17.44 -12.40
N LEU A 354 -14.95 17.65 -13.09
CA LEU A 354 -14.07 18.80 -12.88
C LEU A 354 -14.79 20.13 -13.12
N ASN A 355 -15.74 20.19 -14.05
CA ASN A 355 -16.43 21.45 -14.37
C ASN A 355 -17.41 21.82 -13.26
N GLN A 356 -18.22 20.85 -12.81
CA GLN A 356 -19.13 21.06 -11.69
C GLN A 356 -18.36 21.34 -10.40
N HIS A 357 -17.28 20.60 -10.13
CA HIS A 357 -16.45 20.80 -8.95
C HIS A 357 -15.77 22.18 -8.95
N LEU A 358 -15.20 22.60 -10.08
CA LEU A 358 -14.61 23.94 -10.21
C LEU A 358 -15.68 25.02 -10.03
N TYR A 359 -16.87 24.84 -10.60
CA TYR A 359 -18.00 25.74 -10.39
C TYR A 359 -18.38 25.80 -8.91
N ASP A 360 -18.63 24.68 -8.25
CA ASP A 360 -19.03 24.61 -6.85
C ASP A 360 -17.96 25.21 -5.93
N HIS A 361 -16.69 24.90 -6.18
CA HIS A 361 -15.57 25.48 -5.45
C HIS A 361 -15.48 26.99 -5.63
N VAL A 362 -15.64 27.51 -6.86
CA VAL A 362 -15.52 28.95 -7.17
C VAL A 362 -16.76 29.74 -6.70
N VAL A 363 -17.96 29.19 -6.87
CA VAL A 363 -19.25 29.86 -6.65
C VAL A 363 -19.76 29.63 -5.24
N LEU A 364 -19.71 28.39 -4.73
CA LEU A 364 -20.27 28.00 -3.45
C LEU A 364 -19.22 27.95 -2.33
N GLY A 365 -17.93 28.00 -2.67
CA GLY A 365 -16.82 27.86 -1.72
C GLY A 365 -16.71 26.46 -1.09
N ARG A 366 -17.52 25.51 -1.56
CA ARG A 366 -17.53 24.11 -1.13
C ARG A 366 -17.95 23.21 -2.29
N VAL A 367 -17.45 21.99 -2.27
CA VAL A 367 -17.86 20.91 -3.17
C VAL A 367 -18.77 19.98 -2.39
N GLU A 368 -19.97 19.75 -2.93
CA GLU A 368 -20.91 18.78 -2.39
C GLU A 368 -20.82 17.48 -3.19
N ASP A 369 -20.24 16.48 -2.56
CA ASP A 369 -20.05 15.13 -3.10
C ASP A 369 -20.21 14.10 -1.96
N GLU A 370 -20.21 12.81 -2.32
CA GLU A 370 -20.33 11.74 -1.33
C GLU A 370 -19.19 11.77 -0.30
N HIS A 371 -19.49 11.36 0.94
CA HIS A 371 -18.49 11.33 2.00
C HIS A 371 -17.41 10.25 1.75
N PRO A 372 -16.11 10.55 2.03
CA PRO A 372 -15.59 11.86 2.45
C PRO A 372 -15.66 12.88 1.31
N ALA A 373 -16.23 14.05 1.60
CA ALA A 373 -16.42 15.08 0.60
C ALA A 373 -15.07 15.73 0.23
N ALA A 374 -14.89 16.17 -1.01
CA ALA A 374 -13.68 16.89 -1.40
C ALA A 374 -13.53 18.24 -0.67
N SER A 375 -14.64 18.84 -0.24
CA SER A 375 -14.65 20.01 0.65
C SER A 375 -14.12 19.72 2.06
N ALA A 376 -13.95 18.45 2.44
CA ALA A 376 -13.34 18.09 3.71
C ALA A 376 -11.86 18.44 3.77
N PHE A 377 -11.15 18.57 2.64
CA PHE A 377 -9.71 18.85 2.62
C PHE A 377 -9.45 20.36 2.76
N LEU A 378 -8.95 20.79 3.91
CA LEU A 378 -8.90 22.21 4.26
C LEU A 378 -7.59 22.88 3.85
N LYS A 379 -6.45 22.33 4.30
CA LYS A 379 -5.11 22.86 3.98
C LYS A 379 -4.00 21.84 4.20
N ILE A 380 -2.90 22.02 3.48
CA ILE A 380 -1.64 21.33 3.74
C ILE A 380 -0.89 22.05 4.85
N VAL A 381 -0.48 21.32 5.88
CA VAL A 381 0.23 21.83 7.06
C VAL A 381 1.71 21.46 6.99
N HIS A 382 2.03 20.28 6.48
CA HIS A 382 3.40 19.78 6.43
C HIS A 382 3.66 18.94 5.17
N ARG A 383 4.93 18.86 4.75
CA ARG A 383 5.43 17.99 3.67
C ARG A 383 6.60 17.19 4.20
N LYS A 384 6.53 15.85 4.11
CA LYS A 384 7.57 14.93 4.52
C LYS A 384 7.93 14.00 3.36
N GLU A 385 9.22 13.84 3.09
CA GLU A 385 9.71 12.78 2.22
C GLU A 385 10.05 11.58 3.11
N VAL A 386 9.35 10.46 2.90
CA VAL A 386 9.49 9.27 3.76
C VAL A 386 10.61 8.37 3.24
N SER A 387 10.78 8.36 1.92
CA SER A 387 11.76 7.56 1.19
C SER A 387 11.93 8.13 -0.22
N PRO A 388 13.01 7.81 -0.95
CA PRO A 388 13.19 8.25 -2.33
C PRO A 388 11.94 7.95 -3.18
N GLY A 389 11.31 8.98 -3.73
CA GLY A 389 10.11 8.87 -4.58
C GLY A 389 8.77 8.78 -3.83
N LEU A 390 8.74 8.77 -2.49
CA LEU A 390 7.49 8.86 -1.70
C LEU A 390 7.48 10.13 -0.85
N VAL A 391 6.68 11.09 -1.28
CA VAL A 391 6.38 12.31 -0.55
C VAL A 391 4.97 12.23 0.01
N LEU A 392 4.80 12.60 1.27
CA LEU A 392 3.51 12.71 1.93
C LEU A 392 3.24 14.17 2.33
N TYR A 393 1.98 14.59 2.20
CA TYR A 393 1.48 15.82 2.80
C TYR A 393 0.70 15.49 4.08
N ARG A 394 0.91 16.28 5.14
CA ARG A 394 0.01 16.31 6.31
C ARG A 394 -1.08 17.32 6.00
N VAL A 395 -2.30 16.83 5.79
CA VAL A 395 -3.47 17.63 5.39
C VAL A 395 -4.43 17.71 6.56
N GLU A 396 -4.89 18.92 6.88
CA GLU A 396 -6.00 19.11 7.81
C GLU A 396 -7.31 18.83 7.09
N VAL A 397 -8.10 17.92 7.63
CA VAL A 397 -9.40 17.52 7.08
C VAL A 397 -10.53 17.75 8.08
N SER A 398 -11.66 18.27 7.61
CA SER A 398 -12.91 18.32 8.36
C SER A 398 -13.56 16.94 8.39
N ILE A 399 -13.85 16.44 9.59
CA ILE A 399 -14.39 15.09 9.80
C ILE A 399 -15.76 15.10 10.47
N GLY A 400 -16.33 16.29 10.75
CA GLY A 400 -17.60 16.41 11.46
C GLY A 400 -18.76 15.67 10.78
N GLY A 401 -18.95 15.92 9.48
CA GLY A 401 -19.94 15.21 8.66
C GLY A 401 -19.58 13.74 8.44
N LEU A 402 -18.28 13.43 8.31
CA LEU A 402 -17.80 12.05 8.15
C LEU A 402 -18.11 11.18 9.38
N ILE A 403 -17.95 11.73 10.59
CA ILE A 403 -18.31 11.09 11.85
C ILE A 403 -19.84 10.85 11.89
N GLN A 404 -20.64 11.87 11.55
CA GLN A 404 -22.10 11.74 11.53
C GLN A 404 -22.56 10.65 10.56
N TRP A 405 -21.97 10.59 9.37
CA TRP A 405 -22.24 9.54 8.40
C TRP A 405 -21.84 8.17 8.95
N THR A 406 -20.63 8.04 9.52
CA THR A 406 -20.13 6.79 10.12
C THR A 406 -21.05 6.24 11.19
N VAL A 407 -21.61 7.08 12.07
CA VAL A 407 -22.47 6.63 13.18
C VAL A 407 -23.95 6.52 12.83
N SER A 408 -24.34 6.92 11.62
CA SER A 408 -25.75 7.04 11.18
C SER A 408 -26.59 5.77 11.34
N ARG A 409 -25.95 4.59 11.33
CA ARG A 409 -26.61 3.28 11.52
C ARG A 409 -26.52 2.70 12.92
N ILE A 410 -25.75 3.30 13.83
CA ILE A 410 -25.47 2.72 15.15
C ILE A 410 -25.93 3.59 16.32
N ASP A 411 -26.08 4.89 16.14
CA ASP A 411 -26.60 5.82 17.15
C ASP A 411 -27.66 6.74 16.52
N ALA A 412 -28.59 7.24 17.33
CA ALA A 412 -29.52 8.28 16.89
C ALA A 412 -28.73 9.55 16.52
N PRO A 413 -29.11 10.27 15.45
CA PRO A 413 -28.41 11.49 15.05
C PRO A 413 -28.48 12.51 16.18
N THR A 414 -27.39 12.62 16.95
CA THR A 414 -27.23 13.61 18.01
C THR A 414 -26.58 14.84 17.40
N SER A 415 -27.31 15.96 17.43
CA SER A 415 -26.97 17.20 16.72
C SER A 415 -25.83 18.01 17.32
N ALA A 416 -25.09 17.53 18.33
CA ALA A 416 -24.27 18.40 19.18
C ALA A 416 -22.80 17.99 19.41
N GLY A 417 -22.28 16.94 18.76
CA GLY A 417 -20.94 16.38 19.11
C GLY A 417 -19.81 16.52 18.09
N SER A 418 -20.07 16.94 16.85
CA SER A 418 -19.08 16.82 15.76
C SER A 418 -18.94 18.06 14.85
N ALA A 419 -19.69 19.14 15.11
CA ALA A 419 -19.61 20.35 14.31
C ALA A 419 -18.21 20.97 14.43
N GLY A 420 -17.51 21.11 13.30
CA GLY A 420 -16.15 21.68 13.24
C GLY A 420 -15.02 20.73 13.65
N ALA A 421 -15.28 19.44 13.90
CA ALA A 421 -14.22 18.48 14.21
C ALA A 421 -13.25 18.32 13.02
N THR A 422 -11.95 18.46 13.27
CA THR A 422 -10.89 18.24 12.27
C THR A 422 -9.96 17.09 12.66
N SER A 423 -9.16 16.62 11.70
CA SER A 423 -8.10 15.63 11.89
C SER A 423 -6.94 15.91 10.95
N MET A 424 -5.72 15.57 11.38
CA MET A 424 -4.53 15.65 10.55
C MET A 424 -4.26 14.29 9.91
N GLN A 425 -4.18 14.26 8.58
CA GLN A 425 -4.05 13.03 7.80
C GLN A 425 -2.83 13.08 6.89
N TRP A 426 -2.05 11.99 6.87
CA TRP A 426 -0.94 11.83 5.93
C TRP A 426 -1.46 11.25 4.63
N ILE A 427 -1.23 11.95 3.52
CA ILE A 427 -1.73 11.60 2.20
C ILE A 427 -0.57 11.65 1.21
N PRO A 428 -0.38 10.63 0.35
CA PRO A 428 0.66 10.68 -0.66
C PRO A 428 0.47 11.86 -1.62
N ALA A 429 1.58 12.56 -1.88
CA ALA A 429 1.61 13.80 -2.63
C ALA A 429 0.96 13.69 -4.02
N PRO A 430 1.14 12.61 -4.80
CA PRO A 430 0.51 12.49 -6.12
C PRO A 430 -1.03 12.63 -6.08
N PHE A 431 -1.69 12.12 -5.04
CA PHE A 431 -3.15 12.23 -4.90
C PHE A 431 -3.57 13.68 -4.62
N VAL A 432 -2.85 14.37 -3.73
CA VAL A 432 -3.14 15.77 -3.37
C VAL A 432 -2.81 16.72 -4.52
N GLU A 433 -1.69 16.51 -5.22
CA GLU A 433 -1.24 17.34 -6.34
C GLU A 433 -2.20 17.24 -7.53
N ARG A 434 -2.72 16.04 -7.80
CA ARG A 434 -3.70 15.80 -8.85
C ARG A 434 -5.04 16.48 -8.55
N TYR A 435 -5.54 16.40 -7.32
CA TYR A 435 -6.89 16.88 -6.97
C TYR A 435 -6.92 18.33 -6.50
N PHE A 436 -5.88 18.79 -5.81
CA PHE A 436 -5.83 20.12 -5.18
C PHE A 436 -4.57 20.92 -5.55
N PRO A 437 -4.29 21.15 -6.85
CA PRO A 437 -3.09 21.86 -7.28
C PRO A 437 -2.98 23.27 -6.71
N LEU A 438 -4.12 23.96 -6.51
CA LEU A 438 -4.16 25.29 -5.89
C LEU A 438 -3.79 25.26 -4.40
N MET A 439 -4.20 24.21 -3.68
CA MET A 439 -3.85 24.02 -2.28
C MET A 439 -2.34 23.79 -2.12
N VAL A 440 -1.75 22.99 -3.01
CA VAL A 440 -0.29 22.78 -3.08
C VAL A 440 0.44 24.07 -3.40
N ASN A 441 -0.03 24.84 -4.38
CA ASN A 441 0.55 26.13 -4.74
C ASN A 441 0.50 27.14 -3.58
N LYS A 442 -0.62 27.21 -2.85
CA LYS A 442 -0.77 28.06 -1.66
C LYS A 442 0.24 27.66 -0.59
N PHE A 443 0.35 26.37 -0.29
CA PHE A 443 1.33 25.85 0.68
C PHE A 443 2.77 26.20 0.32
N ASN A 444 3.16 25.99 -0.94
CA ASN A 444 4.50 26.29 -1.43
C ASN A 444 4.82 27.80 -1.36
N ARG A 445 3.86 28.67 -1.71
CA ARG A 445 4.02 30.13 -1.59
C ARG A 445 4.20 30.59 -0.16
N THR A 446 3.40 30.08 0.78
CA THR A 446 3.52 30.40 2.21
C THR A 446 4.89 29.98 2.75
N LYS A 447 5.39 28.79 2.39
CA LYS A 447 6.74 28.35 2.75
C LYS A 447 7.83 29.23 2.16
N ALA A 448 7.72 29.64 0.89
CA ALA A 448 8.67 30.56 0.26
C ALA A 448 8.67 31.93 0.94
N SER A 449 7.51 32.44 1.35
CA SER A 449 7.37 33.68 2.13
C SER A 449 8.03 33.56 3.51
N HIS A 450 7.76 32.48 4.25
CA HIS A 450 8.39 32.21 5.55
C HIS A 450 9.91 32.04 5.44
N PHE A 451 10.41 31.38 4.39
CA PHE A 451 11.84 31.24 4.14
C PHE A 451 12.50 32.60 3.86
N ARG A 452 11.87 33.45 3.03
CA ARG A 452 12.34 34.82 2.78
C ARG A 452 12.31 35.68 4.05
N ALA A 453 11.29 35.55 4.90
CA ALA A 453 11.20 36.24 6.18
C ALA A 453 12.31 35.77 7.16
N ARG A 454 12.56 34.46 7.27
CA ARG A 454 13.65 33.90 8.09
C ARG A 454 15.04 34.36 7.63
N LEU A 455 15.27 34.47 6.31
CA LEU A 455 16.51 35.03 5.76
C LEU A 455 16.69 36.51 6.13
N ARG A 456 15.62 37.31 6.11
CA ARG A 456 15.66 38.72 6.55
C ARG A 456 15.93 38.83 8.05
N CYS A 457 15.29 38.01 8.89
CA CYS A 457 15.56 38.00 10.34
C CYS A 457 17.00 37.55 10.66
N ARG A 458 17.54 36.56 9.95
CA ARG A 458 18.95 36.15 10.11
C ARG A 458 19.92 37.25 9.67
N SER A 459 19.64 37.96 8.58
CA SER A 459 20.49 39.10 8.16
C SER A 459 20.40 40.27 9.15
N PHE A 460 19.24 40.48 9.77
CA PHE A 460 19.03 41.50 10.80
C PHE A 460 19.77 41.14 12.11
N ILE A 461 19.72 39.88 12.54
CA ILE A 461 20.46 39.38 13.73
C ILE A 461 21.98 39.44 13.49
N SER A 462 22.47 39.12 12.28
CA SER A 462 23.89 39.28 11.94
C SER A 462 24.35 40.74 11.91
N HIS A 463 23.44 41.68 11.66
CA HIS A 463 23.72 43.13 11.74
C HIS A 463 23.79 43.63 13.19
N LEU A 464 22.99 43.04 14.10
CA LEU A 464 22.97 43.42 15.52
C LEU A 464 24.17 42.86 16.33
N GLN A 465 24.78 41.75 15.89
CA GLN A 465 25.96 41.16 16.53
C GLN A 465 27.30 41.78 16.08
N GLY A 466 27.27 42.79 15.21
CA GLY A 466 28.46 43.47 14.66
C GLY A 466 28.75 44.87 15.20
N LEU A 467 28.00 45.36 16.19
CA LEU A 467 28.20 46.70 16.76
C LEU A 467 29.19 46.65 17.95
N PRO A 468 30.31 47.39 17.93
CA PRO A 468 31.24 47.44 19.05
C PRO A 468 30.67 48.27 20.21
N LEU A 469 30.81 47.76 21.43
CA LEU A 469 30.66 48.51 22.69
C LEU A 469 31.64 49.70 22.68
N LEU A 470 31.12 50.92 22.60
CA LEU A 470 31.89 52.15 22.78
C LEU A 470 31.72 52.67 24.21
N ALA A 471 32.86 52.88 24.86
CA ALA A 471 33.02 53.42 26.22
C ALA A 471 32.47 54.86 26.35
N PRO A 472 32.14 55.32 27.59
CA PRO A 472 31.47 56.59 27.79
C PRO A 472 32.47 57.77 27.75
N PRO A 473 32.08 58.95 27.22
CA PRO A 473 32.77 60.20 27.50
C PRO A 473 31.93 61.17 28.36
N PRO A 474 32.57 62.21 28.93
CA PRO A 474 32.14 62.85 30.18
C PRO A 474 31.19 64.05 30.01
N ILE A 475 30.62 64.47 31.15
CA ILE A 475 29.72 65.61 31.38
C ILE A 475 30.45 66.95 31.19
N VAL A 476 29.82 67.96 30.56
CA VAL A 476 29.62 69.36 31.03
C VAL A 476 28.70 70.19 30.08
N GLU A 477 27.72 70.82 30.73
CA GLU A 477 26.79 71.97 30.52
C GLU A 477 26.50 72.70 29.17
N ILE A 478 25.19 72.68 28.84
CA ILE A 478 24.20 73.72 28.41
C ILE A 478 24.66 75.04 27.75
N ILE A 479 24.13 75.35 26.53
CA ILE A 479 23.58 76.66 26.07
C ILE A 479 22.48 76.45 24.98
N ASP A 480 21.51 77.38 24.94
CA ASP A 480 20.18 77.48 24.29
C ASP A 480 19.98 77.49 22.73
N ILE A 481 18.69 77.26 22.40
CA ILE A 481 17.81 77.31 21.18
C ILE A 481 17.94 78.66 20.39
N PRO A 482 17.76 78.80 19.02
CA PRO A 482 16.46 78.64 18.33
C PRO A 482 16.33 78.32 16.81
N ASP A 483 15.12 77.78 16.51
CA ASP A 483 14.18 77.85 15.36
C ASP A 483 14.56 78.10 13.87
N SER A 484 13.90 77.26 13.04
CA SER A 484 13.39 77.47 11.65
C SER A 484 14.38 77.50 10.46
N PRO A 485 13.93 77.38 9.19
CA PRO A 485 12.80 76.64 8.62
C PRO A 485 13.21 75.75 7.40
N VAL A 486 12.25 74.97 6.89
CA VAL A 486 12.30 74.16 5.65
C VAL A 486 12.46 75.04 4.39
N PRO A 487 13.11 74.54 3.32
CA PRO A 487 12.36 74.38 2.07
C PRO A 487 12.66 73.10 1.26
N GLU A 488 11.60 72.57 0.65
CA GLU A 488 11.54 71.71 -0.55
C GLU A 488 12.25 72.36 -1.77
N PRO A 489 12.46 71.72 -2.97
CA PRO A 489 11.56 70.79 -3.70
C PRO A 489 12.32 69.64 -4.43
N THR A 490 11.82 68.70 -5.23
CA THR A 490 10.79 68.73 -6.30
C THR A 490 10.65 67.30 -6.89
N VAL A 491 9.47 67.00 -7.49
CA VAL A 491 9.26 66.22 -8.75
C VAL A 491 9.43 64.68 -8.67
N LEU A 492 8.53 63.79 -9.13
CA LEU A 492 7.27 63.82 -9.91
C LEU A 492 6.59 62.44 -9.74
N ARG A 493 5.28 62.38 -9.44
CA ARG A 493 4.38 61.28 -9.88
C ARG A 493 2.91 61.73 -9.86
N TRP A 494 2.42 62.09 -11.03
CA TRP A 494 1.03 62.07 -11.51
C TRP A 494 0.90 60.77 -12.33
N LEU A 495 -0.19 59.99 -12.41
CA LEU A 495 -1.65 60.09 -12.22
C LEU A 495 -2.14 58.62 -12.07
N GLY A 496 -3.28 58.24 -11.49
CA GLY A 496 -4.48 58.89 -10.97
C GLY A 496 -5.43 57.71 -10.62
N LEU A 497 -5.90 57.61 -9.38
CA LEU A 497 -7.21 58.08 -8.92
C LEU A 497 -8.39 57.49 -9.71
N VAL A 498 -9.24 56.71 -9.04
CA VAL A 498 -10.55 57.22 -8.59
C VAL A 498 -10.89 56.58 -7.23
N ASP A 499 -11.15 57.48 -6.30
CA ASP A 499 -11.71 57.30 -4.95
C ASP A 499 -13.25 57.38 -5.02
N LEU A 500 -13.95 56.72 -4.10
CA LEU A 500 -15.24 57.19 -3.61
C LEU A 500 -15.25 56.99 -2.08
N THR A 501 -15.26 58.14 -1.41
CA THR A 501 -15.21 58.39 0.03
C THR A 501 -16.60 58.47 0.67
N GLU A 502 -16.54 58.61 2.00
CA GLU A 502 -17.49 59.18 2.99
C GLU A 502 -18.12 58.12 3.92
N ASP A 503 -17.68 57.97 5.19
CA ASP A 503 -17.59 58.89 6.36
C ASP A 503 -18.83 58.76 7.28
N ASN A 504 -18.63 58.30 8.53
CA ASN A 504 -18.63 59.19 9.71
C ASN A 504 -18.59 58.47 11.07
N HIS A 505 -17.63 58.93 11.88
CA HIS A 505 -17.61 59.28 13.31
C HIS A 505 -18.14 58.38 14.44
N GLY A 506 -17.29 58.27 15.48
CA GLY A 506 -17.65 58.02 16.88
C GLY A 506 -16.43 57.79 17.78
N GLU A 507 -15.89 58.87 18.37
CA GLU A 507 -14.76 58.90 19.33
C GLU A 507 -15.10 58.46 20.76
N GLY A 508 -14.04 58.12 21.52
CA GLY A 508 -13.96 58.08 22.99
C GLY A 508 -13.33 56.78 23.50
N GLY A 509 -12.24 56.71 24.27
CA GLY A 509 -11.43 57.67 24.99
C GLY A 509 -10.57 56.89 26.02
N SER A 510 -9.24 57.03 25.93
CA SER A 510 -8.17 56.83 26.94
C SER A 510 -8.28 55.76 28.06
N GLN A 511 -7.27 54.89 28.18
CA GLN A 511 -6.21 55.00 29.20
C GLN A 511 -5.12 53.92 29.05
N SER A 512 -3.90 54.31 29.41
CA SER A 512 -2.61 53.64 29.27
C SER A 512 -2.26 52.66 30.39
N SER A 513 -1.56 51.58 30.08
CA SER A 513 -0.40 51.11 30.88
C SER A 513 0.49 50.16 30.08
N PHE A 514 1.80 50.39 30.19
CA PHE A 514 2.90 49.59 29.65
C PHE A 514 3.20 48.38 30.57
N HIS A 515 3.40 47.18 30.03
CA HIS A 515 4.67 46.42 30.12
C HIS A 515 4.61 45.06 29.36
N GLU A 516 5.71 44.76 28.68
CA GLU A 516 6.18 43.58 27.91
C GLU A 516 6.04 42.19 28.58
N PRO A 517 6.50 41.09 27.93
CA PRO A 517 6.21 40.62 26.57
C PRO A 517 5.67 39.17 26.61
N ALA A 518 5.07 38.73 25.50
CA ALA A 518 4.52 37.40 25.32
C ALA A 518 5.58 36.30 25.42
N ASP A 519 5.32 35.32 26.29
CA ASP A 519 6.05 34.06 26.35
C ASP A 519 6.00 33.36 24.99
N VAL A 520 7.18 33.11 24.47
CA VAL A 520 7.45 32.15 23.40
C VAL A 520 7.09 30.77 23.95
N VAL A 521 5.90 30.27 23.60
CA VAL A 521 5.58 28.86 23.78
C VAL A 521 6.39 28.10 22.73
N ASP A 522 7.49 27.53 23.21
CA ASP A 522 8.30 26.54 22.53
C ASP A 522 7.39 25.35 22.18
N LEU A 523 7.05 25.20 20.90
CA LEU A 523 6.40 24.00 20.37
C LEU A 523 7.49 22.94 20.20
N THR A 524 7.98 22.41 21.32
CA THR A 524 8.77 21.19 21.36
C THR A 524 7.87 20.01 21.01
N GLU A 525 8.16 19.42 19.85
CA GLU A 525 8.09 17.97 19.57
C GLU A 525 7.07 17.17 20.39
N ASP A 526 5.79 17.26 20.00
CA ASP A 526 4.94 16.07 20.05
C ASP A 526 5.30 15.21 18.84
N ASP A 527 6.35 14.41 18.99
CA ASP A 527 6.43 13.14 18.29
C ASP A 527 5.18 12.36 18.72
N ASP A 528 4.17 12.36 17.85
CA ASP A 528 3.08 11.39 17.87
C ASP A 528 3.70 10.00 17.60
N ASP A 529 4.46 9.49 18.57
CA ASP A 529 4.74 8.07 18.68
C ASP A 529 3.36 7.41 18.70
N ILE A 530 3.12 6.59 17.67
CA ILE A 530 1.90 5.80 17.55
C ILE A 530 1.77 5.05 18.88
N ASP A 531 0.78 5.41 19.70
CA ASP A 531 0.48 4.66 20.90
C ASP A 531 -0.03 3.27 20.49
N LEU A 532 0.92 2.36 20.36
CA LEU A 532 0.75 0.97 20.00
C LEU A 532 0.24 0.16 21.20
N THR A 533 -0.06 0.73 22.37
CA THR A 533 -0.49 -0.05 23.54
C THR A 533 -1.74 -0.91 23.27
N ASP A 534 -2.66 -0.42 22.45
CA ASP A 534 -3.86 -1.15 22.01
C ASP A 534 -3.60 -2.18 20.89
N LEU A 535 -2.43 -2.09 20.24
CA LEU A 535 -1.95 -2.97 19.17
C LEU A 535 -0.78 -3.85 19.61
N GLN A 536 -0.26 -3.66 20.83
CA GLN A 536 0.89 -4.33 21.42
C GLN A 536 0.71 -5.85 21.44
N PRO A 537 -0.49 -6.39 21.72
CA PRO A 537 -0.72 -7.82 21.60
C PRO A 537 -0.55 -8.32 20.16
N TYR A 538 -0.87 -7.49 19.16
CA TYR A 538 -0.89 -7.84 17.74
C TYR A 538 0.45 -7.60 17.02
N LEU A 539 1.52 -7.28 17.76
CA LEU A 539 2.82 -6.96 17.18
C LEU A 539 3.52 -8.16 16.50
N HIS A 540 3.11 -9.41 16.77
CA HIS A 540 3.74 -10.59 16.17
C HIS A 540 2.85 -11.42 15.22
N ILE A 541 1.70 -10.87 14.78
CA ILE A 541 0.67 -11.55 13.95
C ILE A 541 0.83 -11.29 12.44
N VAL A 542 1.88 -10.59 12.02
CA VAL A 542 2.25 -10.46 10.59
C VAL A 542 3.66 -10.99 10.40
#